data_AF-A0A8J2RD98-F1
#
_entry.id   AF-A0A8J2RD98-F1
#
_cell.length_a   1.000
_cell.length_b   1.000
_cell.length_c   1.000
_cell.angle_alpha   90.00
_cell.angle_beta   90.00
_cell.angle_gamma   90.00
#
_symmetry.space_group_name_H-M   'P 1'
#
loop_
_entity.id
_entity.type
_entity.pdbx_description
1 polymer ?
#
loop_
_entity_poly.entity_id
_entity_poly.type
_entity_poly.pdbx_seq_one_letter_code
_entity_poly.pdbx_strand_id
1 'polypeptide(L)'
;MYTSATASILLSPYEIDSLNFAYIETLEYYNLFTCKMTKVVIFGKRSRGWAEVTHATLKAAFEDSLNLEVIDVFVKAGGRKVAVTFTHPEFANKAIALLDREVVEGFPGVPDGTYLTAYLLVSFHFPLKKKLNW
;
A
#
# COMPACT_ATOMS: atom_id res chain seq x y z
N MET A 1 -25.29 -5.46 16.65
CA MET A 1 -24.06 -5.10 15.92
C MET A 1 -23.09 -6.27 15.99
N TYR A 2 -22.61 -6.74 14.83
CA TYR A 2 -21.42 -7.58 14.79
C TYR A 2 -20.22 -6.65 14.96
N THR A 3 -19.37 -6.90 15.96
CA THR A 3 -18.08 -6.23 16.07
C THR A 3 -17.12 -6.90 15.10
N SER A 4 -16.38 -6.12 14.33
CA SER A 4 -15.25 -6.61 13.54
C SER A 4 -13.95 -6.15 14.20
N ALA A 5 -12.89 -6.93 14.03
CA ALA A 5 -11.54 -6.49 14.34
C ALA A 5 -10.76 -6.34 13.04
N THR A 6 -9.95 -5.28 12.93
CA THR A 6 -9.02 -5.08 11.83
C THR A 6 -7.60 -5.08 12.37
N ALA A 7 -6.74 -5.92 11.80
CA ALA A 7 -5.31 -5.87 12.01
C ALA A 7 -4.64 -5.44 10.71
N SER A 8 -3.68 -4.51 10.80
CA SER A 8 -2.94 -4.03 9.64
C SER A 8 -1.45 -4.13 9.87
N ILE A 9 -0.73 -4.61 8.86
CA ILE A 9 0.73 -4.79 8.89
C ILE A 9 1.33 -4.06 7.69
N LEU A 10 2.47 -3.41 7.89
CA LEU A 10 3.29 -2.84 6.82
C LEU A 10 4.41 -3.82 6.50
N LEU A 11 4.51 -4.22 5.24
CA LEU A 11 5.50 -5.16 4.76
C LEU A 11 6.39 -4.49 3.73
N SER A 12 7.70 -4.55 3.96
CA SER A 12 8.72 -4.17 2.99
C SER A 12 8.74 -5.15 1.81
N PRO A 13 9.31 -4.77 0.65
CA PRO A 13 9.42 -5.64 -0.53
C PRO A 13 9.96 -7.04 -0.19
N TYR A 14 11.01 -7.13 0.63
CA TYR A 14 11.61 -8.39 1.06
C TYR A 14 10.69 -9.28 1.90
N GLU A 15 9.79 -8.69 2.68
CA GLU A 15 8.81 -9.42 3.49
C GLU A 15 7.64 -9.94 2.65
N ILE A 16 7.35 -9.29 1.51
CA ILE A 16 6.28 -9.69 0.59
C ILE A 16 6.63 -11.00 -0.11
N ASP A 17 7.88 -11.18 -0.55
CA ASP A 17 8.33 -12.43 -1.18
C ASP A 17 8.28 -13.63 -0.21
N SER A 18 8.31 -13.35 1.09
CA SER A 18 8.21 -14.35 2.15
C SER A 18 6.77 -14.70 2.54
N LEU A 19 5.78 -13.96 2.04
CA LEU A 19 4.36 -14.26 2.27
C LEU A 19 3.90 -15.41 1.39
N ASN A 20 3.32 -16.44 2.02
CA ASN A 20 2.63 -17.50 1.29
C ASN A 20 1.20 -17.08 0.94
N PHE A 21 1.03 -16.42 -0.20
CA PHE A 21 -0.27 -15.95 -0.68
C PHE A 21 -1.31 -17.07 -0.86
N ALA A 22 -0.88 -18.25 -1.32
CA ALA A 22 -1.77 -19.41 -1.47
C ALA A 22 -2.38 -19.84 -0.13
N TYR A 23 -1.61 -19.74 0.96
CA TYR A 23 -2.12 -19.99 2.30
C TYR A 23 -3.14 -18.93 2.74
N ILE A 24 -2.91 -17.65 2.44
CA ILE A 24 -3.84 -16.55 2.75
C ILE A 24 -5.17 -16.74 2.01
N GLU A 25 -5.12 -17.02 0.71
CA GLU A 25 -6.31 -17.30 -0.12
C GLU A 25 -7.10 -18.49 0.43
N THR A 26 -6.39 -19.54 0.88
CA THR A 26 -7.02 -20.70 1.50
C THR A 26 -7.77 -20.32 2.78
N LEU A 27 -7.20 -19.46 3.63
CA LEU A 27 -7.86 -19.01 4.86
C LEU A 27 -9.06 -18.08 4.59
N GLU A 28 -8.99 -17.27 3.54
CA GLU A 28 -10.12 -16.46 3.08
C GLU A 28 -11.27 -17.33 2.55
N TYR A 29 -10.96 -18.40 1.81
CA TYR A 29 -11.96 -19.36 1.32
C TYR A 29 -12.81 -19.94 2.47
N TYR A 30 -12.19 -20.20 3.62
CA TYR A 30 -12.88 -20.66 4.82
C TYR A 30 -13.63 -19.55 5.59
N ASN A 31 -13.71 -18.34 5.06
CA ASN A 31 -14.35 -17.16 5.67
C ASN A 31 -13.83 -16.83 7.09
N LEU A 32 -12.56 -17.15 7.37
CA LEU A 32 -11.94 -16.87 8.67
C LEU A 32 -11.52 -15.40 8.81
N PHE A 33 -11.16 -14.76 7.70
CA PHE A 33 -10.96 -13.32 7.59
C PHE A 33 -11.11 -12.89 6.12
N THR A 34 -11.11 -11.57 5.89
CA THR A 34 -10.84 -11.00 4.56
C THR A 34 -9.59 -10.15 4.60
N CYS A 35 -8.75 -10.28 3.60
CA CYS A 35 -7.44 -9.67 3.46
C CYS A 35 -7.47 -8.68 2.29
N LYS A 36 -6.99 -7.48 2.54
CA LYS A 36 -6.86 -6.44 1.51
C LYS A 36 -5.42 -6.01 1.39
N MET A 37 -4.89 -6.13 0.17
CA MET A 37 -3.50 -5.81 -0.17
C MET A 37 -3.44 -4.79 -1.31
N THR A 38 -4.37 -3.86 -1.34
CA THR A 38 -4.48 -2.86 -2.40
C THR A 38 -3.81 -1.54 -2.05
N LYS A 39 -3.15 -1.43 -0.89
CA LYS A 39 -2.60 -0.17 -0.39
C LYS A 39 -1.09 -0.22 -0.31
N VAL A 40 -0.44 0.76 -0.93
CA VAL A 40 1.01 0.97 -0.81
C VAL A 40 1.25 2.25 -0.04
N VAL A 41 2.09 2.19 0.98
CA VAL A 41 2.51 3.35 1.77
C VAL A 41 3.93 3.70 1.41
N ILE A 42 4.13 4.93 0.94
CA ILE A 42 5.42 5.45 0.50
C ILE A 42 5.90 6.47 1.52
N PHE A 43 7.13 6.29 2.00
CA PHE A 43 7.81 7.24 2.87
C PHE A 43 8.91 7.96 2.07
N GLY A 44 8.85 9.28 2.08
CA GLY A 44 9.90 10.12 1.52
C GLY A 44 10.91 10.53 2.57
N LYS A 45 12.20 10.22 2.36
CA LYS A 45 13.29 10.72 3.21
C LYS A 45 14.00 11.88 2.53
N ARG A 46 14.14 13.00 3.25
CA ARG A 46 14.93 14.20 2.89
C ARG A 46 14.74 14.69 1.45
N SER A 47 13.69 15.47 1.19
CA SER A 47 13.66 16.37 0.02
C SER A 47 12.77 17.58 0.28
N ARG A 48 13.22 18.77 -0.13
CA ARG A 48 12.47 20.04 0.00
C ARG A 48 11.24 20.07 -0.93
N GLY A 49 11.21 19.27 -1.99
CA GLY A 49 10.13 19.29 -2.99
C GLY A 49 8.90 18.46 -2.63
N TRP A 50 8.86 17.77 -1.48
CA TRP A 50 7.67 17.00 -1.05
C TRP A 50 6.42 17.86 -0.84
N ALA A 51 6.60 19.16 -0.57
CA ALA A 51 5.49 20.10 -0.43
C ALA A 51 4.70 20.28 -1.74
N GLU A 52 5.33 20.01 -2.89
CA GLU A 52 4.76 20.18 -4.23
C GLU A 52 4.10 18.89 -4.74
N VAL A 53 4.31 17.77 -4.02
CA VAL A 53 3.72 16.48 -4.35
C VAL A 53 2.24 16.49 -3.96
N THR A 54 1.37 16.36 -4.96
CA THR A 54 -0.08 16.36 -4.78
C THR A 54 -0.69 14.99 -5.04
N HIS A 55 -1.94 14.79 -4.60
CA HIS A 55 -2.73 13.62 -4.99
C HIS A 55 -2.75 13.45 -6.52
N ALA A 56 -2.98 14.54 -7.26
CA ALA A 56 -3.16 14.50 -8.72
C ALA A 56 -1.87 14.08 -9.44
N THR A 57 -0.72 14.62 -9.04
CA THR A 57 0.56 14.31 -9.68
C THR A 57 0.97 12.85 -9.47
N LEU A 58 0.77 12.32 -8.26
CA LEU A 58 1.06 10.92 -7.97
C LEU A 58 0.07 9.98 -8.64
N LYS A 59 -1.23 10.32 -8.65
CA LYS A 59 -2.24 9.53 -9.34
C LYS A 59 -1.90 9.40 -10.83
N ALA A 60 -1.60 10.51 -11.50
CA ALA A 60 -1.15 10.51 -12.90
C ALA A 60 0.13 9.68 -13.10
N ALA A 61 1.10 9.76 -12.18
CA ALA A 61 2.32 8.96 -12.28
C ALA A 61 2.04 7.44 -12.28
N PHE A 62 1.13 6.97 -11.43
CA PHE A 62 0.77 5.54 -11.39
C PHE A 62 -0.16 5.14 -12.54
N GLU A 63 -1.15 5.96 -12.88
CA GLU A 63 -2.11 5.64 -13.95
C GLU A 63 -1.49 5.78 -15.34
N ASP A 64 -0.87 6.91 -15.65
CA ASP A 64 -0.41 7.22 -17.01
C ASP A 64 0.94 6.58 -17.33
N SER A 65 1.87 6.54 -16.36
CA SER A 65 3.22 6.03 -16.63
C SER A 65 3.34 4.52 -16.41
N LEU A 66 2.53 3.96 -15.51
CA LEU A 66 2.63 2.56 -15.09
C LEU A 66 1.39 1.73 -15.43
N ASN A 67 0.33 2.36 -15.96
CA ASN A 67 -0.95 1.70 -16.26
C ASN A 67 -1.52 0.95 -15.04
N LEU A 68 -1.37 1.55 -13.85
CA LEU A 68 -1.88 1.02 -12.58
C LEU A 68 -3.07 1.87 -12.16
N GLU A 69 -4.27 1.28 -12.15
CA GLU A 69 -5.50 2.01 -11.80
C GLU A 69 -5.55 2.34 -10.30
N VAL A 70 -5.72 3.63 -9.98
CA VAL A 70 -5.66 4.16 -8.63
C VAL A 70 -7.04 4.61 -8.15
N ILE A 71 -7.51 4.01 -7.06
CA ILE A 71 -8.73 4.41 -6.36
C ILE A 71 -8.53 5.76 -5.66
N ASP A 72 -7.46 5.88 -4.86
CA ASP A 72 -7.26 7.01 -3.96
C ASP A 72 -5.77 7.24 -3.64
N VAL A 73 -5.38 8.50 -3.42
CA VAL A 73 -4.04 8.89 -2.99
C VAL A 73 -4.11 9.80 -1.76
N PHE A 74 -3.83 9.25 -0.59
CA PHE A 74 -3.71 10.04 0.62
C PHE A 74 -2.30 10.62 0.75
N VAL A 75 -2.17 11.94 0.81
CA VAL A 75 -0.90 12.63 1.10
C VAL A 75 -0.98 13.26 2.48
N LYS A 76 -0.11 12.83 3.41
CA LYS A 76 -0.03 13.45 4.74
C LYS A 76 0.59 14.85 4.63
N ALA A 77 0.10 15.78 5.45
CA ALA A 77 0.62 17.16 5.55
C ALA A 77 2.16 17.19 5.54
N GLY A 78 2.72 17.95 4.59
CA GLY A 78 4.16 18.05 4.33
C GLY A 78 4.73 16.98 3.38
N GLY A 79 3.89 16.17 2.74
CA GLY A 79 4.23 15.26 1.64
C GLY A 79 4.97 13.98 2.04
N ARG A 80 5.63 13.95 3.21
CA ARG A 80 6.58 12.89 3.59
C ARG A 80 6.01 11.46 3.70
N LYS A 81 4.68 11.33 3.72
CA LYS A 81 4.00 10.04 3.75
C LYS A 81 2.83 10.07 2.78
N VAL A 82 2.83 9.14 1.85
CA VAL A 82 1.78 8.94 0.88
C VAL A 82 1.20 7.54 1.08
N ALA A 83 -0.10 7.38 0.96
CA ALA A 83 -0.72 6.08 0.78
C ALA A 83 -1.50 6.07 -0.54
N VAL A 84 -1.18 5.12 -1.41
CA VAL A 84 -1.85 4.91 -2.70
C VAL A 84 -2.70 3.66 -2.58
N THR A 85 -3.98 3.77 -2.94
CA THR A 85 -4.93 2.65 -2.98
C THR A 85 -5.19 2.29 -4.43
N PHE A 86 -4.91 1.06 -4.82
CA PHE A 86 -5.11 0.53 -6.17
C PHE A 86 -6.42 -0.26 -6.26
N THR A 87 -6.91 -0.49 -7.48
CA THR A 87 -8.09 -1.35 -7.69
C THR A 87 -7.78 -2.83 -7.49
N HIS A 88 -6.56 -3.27 -7.84
CA HIS A 88 -6.15 -4.66 -7.76
C HIS A 88 -4.91 -4.86 -6.87
N PRO A 89 -4.82 -5.97 -6.10
CA PRO A 89 -3.62 -6.32 -5.33
C PRO A 89 -2.37 -6.43 -6.19
N GLU A 90 -2.49 -6.93 -7.43
CA GLU A 90 -1.38 -7.03 -8.37
C GLU A 90 -0.76 -5.67 -8.70
N PHE A 91 -1.57 -4.60 -8.71
CA PHE A 91 -1.07 -3.25 -8.96
C PHE A 91 -0.28 -2.71 -7.76
N ALA A 92 -0.70 -3.04 -6.54
CA ALA A 92 0.07 -2.71 -5.34
C ALA A 92 1.43 -3.43 -5.34
N ASN A 93 1.46 -4.71 -5.72
CA ASN A 93 2.71 -5.47 -5.83
C ASN A 93 3.64 -4.91 -6.91
N LYS A 94 3.09 -4.59 -8.09
CA LYS A 94 3.86 -3.93 -9.17
C LYS A 94 4.40 -2.58 -8.74
N ALA A 95 3.58 -1.75 -8.10
CA ALA A 95 4.00 -0.45 -7.60
C ALA A 95 5.16 -0.58 -6.60
N ILE A 96 5.10 -1.56 -5.68
CA ILE A 96 6.19 -1.79 -4.72
C ILE A 96 7.47 -2.25 -5.41
N ALA A 97 7.39 -3.21 -6.33
CA ALA A 97 8.56 -3.70 -7.07
C ALA A 97 9.25 -2.57 -7.88
N LEU A 98 8.48 -1.61 -8.38
CA LEU A 98 9.02 -0.44 -9.09
C LEU A 98 9.65 0.59 -8.16
N LEU A 99 9.11 0.72 -6.95
CA LEU A 99 9.56 1.69 -5.93
C LEU A 99 10.66 1.16 -5.01
N ASP A 100 10.98 -0.15 -5.07
CA ASP A 100 12.06 -0.81 -4.32
C ASP A 100 13.47 -0.43 -4.79
N ARG A 101 13.65 0.81 -5.26
CA ARG A 101 14.97 1.37 -5.54
C ARG A 101 15.29 2.35 -4.42
N GLU A 102 16.39 2.11 -3.71
CA GLU A 102 16.88 2.95 -2.61
C GLU A 102 16.94 4.44 -3.01
N VAL A 103 17.16 4.73 -4.30
CA VAL A 103 16.93 6.03 -4.91
C VAL A 103 16.05 5.85 -6.14
N VAL A 104 14.86 6.47 -6.14
CA VAL A 104 14.06 6.58 -7.37
C VAL A 104 14.37 7.93 -7.99
N GLU A 105 15.36 7.95 -8.87
CA GLU A 105 15.62 9.14 -9.70
C GLU A 105 14.57 9.20 -10.81
N GLY A 106 13.94 10.37 -10.98
CA GLY A 106 13.01 10.60 -12.09
C GLY A 106 11.63 9.94 -11.99
N PHE A 107 11.16 9.52 -10.80
CA PHE A 107 9.75 9.10 -10.67
C PHE A 107 8.83 10.31 -10.91
N PRO A 108 7.87 10.23 -11.86
CA PRO A 108 7.01 11.36 -12.17
C PRO A 108 6.28 11.88 -10.92
N GLY A 109 6.36 13.18 -10.69
CA GLY A 109 5.73 13.81 -9.53
C GLY A 109 6.45 13.60 -8.19
N VAL A 110 7.66 13.04 -8.17
CA VAL A 110 8.56 13.01 -7.00
C VAL A 110 9.84 13.81 -7.34
N PRO A 111 10.32 14.70 -6.47
CA PRO A 111 11.53 15.46 -6.74
C PRO A 111 12.77 14.58 -6.85
N ASP A 112 13.72 14.96 -7.72
CA ASP A 112 15.00 14.26 -7.86
C ASP A 112 15.80 14.21 -6.54
N GLY A 113 16.57 13.13 -6.37
CA GLY A 113 17.35 12.87 -5.15
C GLY A 113 16.52 12.45 -3.94
N THR A 114 15.22 12.16 -4.13
CA THR A 114 14.35 11.68 -3.06
C THR A 114 14.51 10.17 -2.87
N TYR A 115 14.79 9.77 -1.63
CA TYR A 115 14.76 8.37 -1.21
C TYR A 115 13.32 7.99 -0.90
N LEU A 116 12.79 7.01 -1.64
CA LEU A 116 11.47 6.43 -1.40
C LEU A 116 11.64 5.09 -0.71
N THR A 117 10.81 4.83 0.29
CA THR A 117 10.63 3.48 0.81
C THR A 117 9.16 3.14 0.74
N ALA A 118 8.82 2.15 -0.08
CA ALA A 118 7.45 1.68 -0.26
C ALA A 118 7.21 0.44 0.62
N TYR A 119 6.01 0.36 1.19
CA TYR A 119 5.56 -0.76 2.00
C TYR A 119 4.16 -1.18 1.55
N LEU A 120 3.89 -2.48 1.51
CA LEU A 120 2.54 -3.02 1.33
C LEU A 120 1.79 -2.92 2.65
N LEU A 121 0.64 -2.26 2.64
CA LEU A 121 -0.29 -2.29 3.76
C LEU A 121 -1.26 -3.45 3.56
N VAL A 122 -1.04 -4.51 4.31
CA VAL A 122 -1.91 -5.69 4.36
C VAL A 122 -2.91 -5.52 5.50
N SER A 123 -4.20 -5.58 5.21
CA SER A 123 -5.28 -5.42 6.20
C SER A 123 -6.16 -6.65 6.30
N PHE A 124 -6.13 -7.29 7.46
CA PHE A 124 -6.95 -8.46 7.80
C PHE A 124 -8.20 -8.00 8.57
N HIS A 125 -9.37 -8.43 8.11
CA HIS A 125 -10.65 -8.14 8.73
C HIS A 125 -11.24 -9.45 9.25
N PHE A 126 -11.35 -9.56 10.57
CA PHE A 126 -11.84 -10.76 11.23
C PHE A 126 -13.32 -10.56 11.59
N PRO A 127 -14.23 -11.42 11.08
CA PRO A 127 -15.60 -11.46 11.58
C PRO A 127 -15.57 -12.02 13.01
N LEU A 128 -15.81 -11.19 14.03
CA LEU A 128 -15.92 -11.70 15.39
C LEU A 128 -17.27 -12.41 15.52
N LYS A 129 -17.26 -13.75 15.63
CA LYS A 129 -18.44 -14.48 16.07
C LYS A 129 -18.81 -13.99 17.48
N LYS A 130 -20.11 -13.70 17.65
CA LYS A 130 -20.71 -13.19 18.90
C LYS A 130 -20.27 -14.09 20.08
N LYS A 131 -19.83 -13.46 21.18
CA LYS A 131 -19.38 -14.05 22.46
C LYS A 131 -19.66 -15.55 22.60
N LEU A 132 -18.60 -16.36 22.66
CA LEU A 132 -18.64 -17.58 23.46
C LEU A 132 -18.90 -17.12 24.90
N ASN A 133 -20.09 -17.43 25.42
CA ASN A 133 -20.38 -17.29 26.84
C ASN A 133 -19.42 -18.26 27.56
N TRP A 134 -18.41 -17.70 28.21
CA TRP A 134 -17.62 -18.37 29.23
C TRP A 134 -18.39 -18.35 30.53
#